data_AF-A0A409WMX2-F1
#
_entry.id   AF-A0A409WMX2-F1
#
_cell.length_a   1.000
_cell.length_b   1.000
_cell.length_c   1.000
_cell.angle_alpha   90.00
_cell.angle_beta   90.00
_cell.angle_gamma   90.00
#
_symmetry.space_group_name_H-M   'P 1'
#
loop_
_entity.id
_entity.type
_entity.pdbx_description
1 polymer ?
#
loop_
_entity_poly.entity_id
_entity_poly.type
_entity_poly.pdbx_seq_one_letter_code
_entity_poly.pdbx_strand_id
1 'polypeptide(L)'
;MFSSSLTLKSLALLAVVSSAVDVAYATSLVVSDLEARRDVVAPKIITPNGNTVWPVGSEQLVTWDILDLPPDEQITNPIGKVILGYDENSSLNLDFFNPIVQGFLLRDGNVTLTVPNVVPKTNYLIVLYGNSVNTSPNFAITAS
;
A
#
# COMPACT_ATOMS: atom_id res chain seq x y z
N MET A 1 70.95 52.40 57.74
CA MET A 1 70.09 52.48 58.95
C MET A 1 68.70 52.01 58.53
N PHE A 2 68.14 51.10 59.31
CA PHE A 2 66.96 50.27 59.04
C PHE A 2 65.71 51.00 58.54
N SER A 3 64.94 50.40 57.63
CA SER A 3 63.65 49.78 57.98
C SER A 3 62.96 49.17 56.74
N SER A 4 62.59 47.91 56.88
CA SER A 4 61.61 47.17 56.07
C SER A 4 60.19 47.70 56.27
N SER A 5 59.32 47.54 55.27
CA SER A 5 57.90 47.22 55.51
C SER A 5 57.33 46.33 54.40
N LEU A 6 56.41 45.48 54.83
CA LEU A 6 55.91 44.26 54.19
C LEU A 6 54.61 44.53 53.40
N THR A 7 54.45 43.81 52.28
CA THR A 7 53.22 43.22 51.70
C THR A 7 51.88 43.97 51.72
N LEU A 8 51.23 44.03 50.55
CA LEU A 8 50.05 43.18 50.30
C LEU A 8 49.78 43.00 48.78
N LYS A 9 49.65 41.74 48.36
CA LYS A 9 49.12 41.34 47.06
C LYS A 9 47.61 41.58 47.08
N SER A 10 47.09 42.43 46.20
CA SER A 10 45.65 42.43 45.89
C SER A 10 45.44 42.01 44.45
N LEU A 11 45.10 40.72 44.33
CA LEU A 11 44.57 40.08 43.13
C LEU A 11 43.08 40.47 43.06
N ALA A 12 42.72 41.41 42.19
CA ALA A 12 41.31 41.64 41.86
C ALA A 12 40.99 40.87 40.57
N LEU A 13 40.57 39.63 40.75
CA LEU A 13 39.93 38.80 39.74
C LEU A 13 38.46 39.23 39.66
N LEU A 14 38.00 39.84 38.57
CA LEU A 14 36.57 39.92 38.27
C LEU A 14 36.29 39.56 36.81
N ALA A 15 35.90 38.29 36.68
CA ALA A 15 34.95 37.68 35.78
C ALA A 15 34.60 38.40 34.46
N VAL A 16 35.00 37.75 33.36
CA VAL A 16 34.33 37.85 32.06
C VAL A 16 32.88 37.39 32.25
N VAL A 17 31.91 38.27 32.01
CA VAL A 17 30.51 37.86 31.91
C VAL A 17 30.32 37.26 30.52
N SER A 18 30.45 35.94 30.41
CA SER A 18 30.11 35.22 29.19
C SER A 18 28.59 35.21 29.06
N SER A 19 28.04 35.98 28.12
CA SER A 19 26.64 35.84 27.73
C SER A 19 26.47 34.52 26.98
N ALA A 20 25.96 33.49 27.66
CA ALA A 20 25.53 32.27 27.00
C ALA A 20 24.30 32.58 26.16
N VAL A 21 24.38 32.34 24.85
CA VAL A 21 23.24 32.42 23.93
C VAL A 21 22.62 31.03 23.93
N ASP A 22 21.57 30.83 24.73
CA ASP A 22 20.77 29.61 24.66
C ASP A 22 19.94 29.63 23.37
N VAL A 23 20.49 29.07 22.29
CA VAL A 23 19.71 28.73 21.10
C VAL A 23 19.05 27.38 21.35
N ALA A 24 17.87 27.41 21.95
CA ALA A 24 17.01 26.24 22.02
C ALA A 24 16.48 25.92 20.62
N TYR A 25 17.11 24.97 19.93
CA TYR A 25 16.51 24.32 18.76
C TYR A 25 15.37 23.43 19.25
N ALA A 26 14.15 23.97 19.25
CA ALA A 26 12.96 23.14 19.40
C ALA A 26 12.79 22.32 18.11
N THR A 27 13.28 21.08 18.11
CA THR A 27 12.87 20.11 17.10
C THR A 27 11.41 19.79 17.37
N SER A 28 10.51 20.35 16.56
CA SER A 28 9.13 19.88 16.53
C SER A 28 9.14 18.46 15.96
N LEU A 29 9.20 17.47 16.85
CA LEU A 29 8.80 16.12 16.50
C LEU A 29 7.28 16.15 16.42
N VAL A 30 6.78 16.43 15.23
CA VAL A 30 5.41 16.06 14.87
C VAL A 30 5.41 14.53 14.85
N VAL A 31 5.32 13.90 16.03
CA VAL A 31 4.86 12.52 16.12
C VAL A 31 3.37 12.64 15.83
N SER A 32 3.04 12.76 14.55
CA SER A 32 1.73 12.37 14.08
C SER A 32 1.54 10.97 14.62
N ASP A 33 0.65 10.88 15.60
CA ASP A 33 0.02 9.66 16.03
C ASP A 33 -0.63 9.05 14.78
N LEU A 34 0.21 8.39 13.98
CA LEU A 34 -0.17 7.53 12.89
C LEU A 34 -0.68 6.28 13.59
N GLU A 35 -1.87 6.40 14.18
CA GLU A 35 -2.88 5.38 13.96
C GLU A 35 -2.79 5.09 12.46
N ALA A 36 -2.08 4.02 12.09
CA ALA A 36 -1.91 3.62 10.72
C ALA A 36 -3.32 3.28 10.24
N ARG A 37 -4.02 4.30 9.73
CA ARG A 37 -5.38 4.16 9.24
C ARG A 37 -5.27 3.24 8.06
N ARG A 38 -5.53 1.96 8.33
CA ARG A 38 -5.46 0.95 7.30
C ARG A 38 -6.58 1.26 6.31
N ASP A 39 -6.20 1.50 5.07
CA ASP A 39 -7.09 1.81 3.99
C ASP A 39 -7.71 0.54 3.42
N VAL A 40 -8.91 0.70 2.87
CA VAL A 40 -9.61 -0.32 2.10
C VAL A 40 -9.43 0.04 0.64
N VAL A 41 -8.51 -0.66 -0.03
CA VAL A 41 -8.14 -0.38 -1.42
C VAL A 41 -8.98 -1.19 -2.40
N ALA A 42 -9.32 -0.58 -3.54
CA ALA A 42 -10.03 -1.19 -4.66
C ALA A 42 -9.34 -0.86 -6.00
N PRO A 43 -8.11 -1.36 -6.24
CA PRO A 43 -7.31 -0.98 -7.40
C PRO A 43 -8.00 -1.38 -8.71
N LYS A 44 -8.12 -0.43 -9.65
CA LYS A 44 -8.85 -0.59 -10.91
C LYS A 44 -8.23 -1.68 -11.79
N ILE A 45 -9.01 -2.70 -12.16
CA ILE A 45 -8.59 -3.73 -13.12
C ILE A 45 -8.44 -3.11 -14.52
N ILE A 46 -7.31 -3.41 -15.18
CA ILE A 46 -6.96 -2.98 -16.54
C ILE A 46 -7.20 -4.14 -17.53
N THR A 47 -6.77 -5.36 -17.18
CA THR A 47 -7.08 -6.60 -17.90
C THR A 47 -7.57 -7.67 -16.92
N PRO A 48 -8.63 -8.43 -17.24
CA PRO A 48 -9.43 -8.39 -18.46
C PRO A 48 -10.30 -7.13 -18.56
N ASN A 49 -10.67 -6.78 -19.79
CA ASN A 49 -11.58 -5.69 -20.14
C ASN A 49 -12.64 -6.17 -21.15
N GLY A 50 -13.50 -5.26 -21.61
CA GLY A 50 -14.63 -5.55 -22.51
C GLY A 50 -14.27 -6.28 -23.82
N ASN A 51 -13.02 -6.20 -24.26
CA ASN A 51 -12.54 -6.83 -25.50
C ASN A 51 -11.72 -8.11 -25.23
N THR A 52 -11.62 -8.54 -23.98
CA THR A 52 -10.81 -9.70 -23.60
C THR A 52 -11.51 -11.01 -23.93
N VAL A 53 -10.74 -11.97 -24.44
CA VAL A 53 -11.20 -13.33 -24.72
C VAL A 53 -10.20 -14.31 -24.12
N TRP A 54 -10.68 -15.19 -23.27
CA TRP A 54 -9.87 -16.20 -22.57
C TRP A 54 -10.25 -17.61 -23.04
N PRO A 55 -9.38 -18.33 -23.73
CA PRO A 55 -9.58 -19.76 -23.96
C PRO A 55 -9.45 -20.55 -22.66
N VAL A 56 -10.34 -21.52 -22.43
CA VAL A 56 -10.23 -22.45 -21.29
C VAL A 56 -8.85 -23.11 -21.27
N GLY A 57 -8.24 -23.23 -20.08
CA GLY A 57 -6.95 -23.86 -19.88
C GLY A 57 -5.73 -23.02 -20.30
N SER A 58 -5.93 -21.85 -20.91
CA SER A 58 -4.83 -20.94 -21.24
C SER A 58 -4.28 -20.22 -20.01
N GLU A 59 -3.01 -19.80 -20.08
CA GLU A 59 -2.44 -18.85 -19.12
C GLU A 59 -2.81 -17.42 -19.52
N GLN A 60 -3.32 -16.65 -18.55
CA GLN A 60 -3.77 -15.28 -18.77
C GLN A 60 -3.20 -14.35 -17.71
N LEU A 61 -2.84 -13.14 -18.15
CA LEU A 61 -2.33 -12.08 -17.27
C LEU A 61 -3.47 -11.13 -16.87
N VAL A 62 -3.75 -11.10 -15.57
CA VAL A 62 -4.61 -10.10 -14.95
C VAL A 62 -3.74 -8.93 -14.52
N THR A 63 -4.16 -7.71 -14.82
CA THR A 63 -3.43 -6.48 -14.44
C THR A 63 -4.37 -5.45 -13.85
N TRP A 64 -3.86 -4.64 -12.92
CA TRP A 64 -4.59 -3.56 -12.29
C TRP A 64 -3.67 -2.38 -11.97
N ASP A 65 -4.30 -1.22 -11.75
CA ASP A 65 -3.60 0.00 -11.41
C ASP A 65 -3.12 -0.01 -9.95
N ILE A 66 -1.87 0.38 -9.75
CA ILE A 66 -1.22 0.45 -8.43
C ILE A 66 -0.84 1.88 -8.02
N LEU A 67 -1.07 2.88 -8.88
CA LEU A 67 -0.57 4.24 -8.70
C LEU A 67 -1.11 4.91 -7.42
N ASP A 68 -2.35 4.61 -7.07
CA ASP A 68 -3.04 5.20 -5.91
C ASP A 68 -3.02 4.30 -4.66
N LEU A 69 -2.23 3.22 -4.66
CA LEU A 69 -2.11 2.37 -3.48
C LEU A 69 -1.26 3.06 -2.39
N PRO A 70 -1.73 3.11 -1.13
CA PRO A 70 -0.90 3.58 -0.02
C PRO A 70 0.22 2.55 0.27
N PRO A 71 1.19 2.90 1.14
CA PRO A 71 2.18 1.94 1.63
C PRO A 71 1.53 0.68 2.21
N ASP A 72 2.20 -0.46 2.11
CA ASP A 72 1.68 -1.76 2.54
C ASP A 72 1.23 -1.82 3.97
N GLU A 73 1.96 -1.15 4.86
CA GLU A 73 1.65 -1.09 6.29
C GLU A 73 0.31 -0.39 6.55
N GLN A 74 -0.18 0.36 5.56
CA GLN A 74 -1.48 1.03 5.56
C GLN A 74 -2.51 0.30 4.71
N ILE A 75 -2.23 -0.86 4.09
CA ILE A 75 -3.26 -1.65 3.40
C ILE A 75 -3.81 -2.67 4.39
N THR A 76 -5.12 -2.63 4.65
CA THR A 76 -5.73 -3.50 5.67
C THR A 76 -5.57 -5.00 5.35
N ASN A 77 -5.53 -5.37 4.06
CA ASN A 77 -5.25 -6.72 3.57
C ASN A 77 -4.56 -6.62 2.20
N PRO A 78 -3.23 -6.75 2.17
CA PRO A 78 -2.45 -6.63 0.94
C PRO A 78 -2.48 -7.93 0.11
N ILE A 79 -3.08 -9.01 0.62
CA ILE A 79 -3.07 -10.32 -0.05
C ILE A 79 -4.34 -10.46 -0.91
N GLY A 80 -4.13 -10.57 -2.22
CA GLY A 80 -5.18 -10.63 -3.21
C GLY A 80 -5.67 -12.04 -3.54
N LYS A 81 -6.89 -12.10 -4.09
CA LYS A 81 -7.50 -13.25 -4.76
C LYS A 81 -8.21 -12.81 -6.03
N VAL A 82 -8.22 -13.65 -7.05
CA VAL A 82 -9.05 -13.48 -8.25
C VAL A 82 -10.21 -14.46 -8.19
N ILE A 83 -11.43 -13.93 -8.20
CA ILE A 83 -12.68 -14.68 -8.13
C ILE A 83 -13.38 -14.58 -9.48
N LEU A 84 -13.80 -15.71 -10.04
CA LEU A 84 -14.59 -15.73 -11.27
C LEU A 84 -16.08 -15.57 -10.95
N GLY A 85 -16.79 -14.84 -11.79
CA GLY A 85 -18.24 -14.85 -11.85
C GLY A 85 -18.75 -14.59 -13.25
N TYR A 86 -20.06 -14.51 -13.40
CA TYR A 86 -20.70 -14.14 -14.64
C TYR A 86 -21.99 -13.37 -14.36
N ASP A 87 -22.24 -12.33 -15.14
CA ASP A 87 -23.40 -11.45 -14.97
C ASP A 87 -24.64 -12.04 -15.62
N GLU A 88 -25.58 -12.53 -14.83
CA GLU A 88 -26.84 -13.11 -15.31
C GLU A 88 -27.96 -12.86 -14.30
N ASN A 89 -29.15 -12.47 -14.78
CA ASN A 89 -30.32 -12.19 -13.96
C ASN A 89 -30.07 -11.18 -12.83
N SER A 90 -29.29 -10.12 -13.11
CA SER A 90 -28.89 -9.10 -12.13
C SER A 90 -28.07 -9.64 -10.95
N SER A 91 -27.37 -10.76 -11.15
CA SER A 91 -26.46 -11.40 -10.20
C SER A 91 -25.10 -11.62 -10.84
N LEU A 92 -24.02 -11.46 -10.07
CA LEU A 92 -22.64 -11.68 -10.52
C LEU A 92 -22.20 -13.15 -10.46
N ASN A 93 -22.99 -14.03 -9.84
CA ASN A 93 -22.74 -15.48 -9.74
C ASN A 93 -21.29 -15.84 -9.38
N LEU A 94 -20.74 -15.17 -8.36
CA LEU A 94 -19.33 -15.27 -7.95
C LEU A 94 -19.04 -16.61 -7.25
N ASP A 95 -17.94 -17.27 -7.64
CA ASP A 95 -17.44 -18.47 -6.96
C ASP A 95 -16.39 -18.11 -5.89
N PHE A 96 -16.88 -17.68 -4.72
CA PHE A 96 -16.01 -17.32 -3.59
C PHE A 96 -15.26 -18.51 -2.98
N PHE A 97 -15.71 -19.74 -3.21
CA PHE A 97 -15.11 -20.94 -2.62
C PHE A 97 -13.95 -21.47 -3.45
N ASN A 98 -13.92 -21.18 -4.76
CA ASN A 98 -12.86 -21.60 -5.67
C ASN A 98 -12.25 -20.39 -6.40
N PRO A 99 -11.44 -19.55 -5.71
CA PRO A 99 -10.71 -18.49 -6.40
C PRO A 99 -9.78 -19.09 -7.45
N ILE A 100 -9.67 -18.45 -8.62
CA ILE A 100 -8.83 -18.92 -9.73
C ILE A 100 -7.35 -18.91 -9.31
N VAL A 101 -6.96 -17.85 -8.59
CA VAL A 101 -5.61 -17.68 -8.02
C VAL A 101 -5.72 -16.82 -6.76
N GLN A 102 -4.85 -17.07 -5.78
CA GLN A 102 -4.80 -16.32 -4.51
C GLN A 102 -3.39 -16.32 -3.91
N GLY A 103 -3.13 -15.40 -2.99
CA GLY A 103 -1.88 -15.38 -2.22
C GLY A 103 -0.78 -14.47 -2.82
N PHE A 104 -1.14 -13.57 -3.73
CA PHE A 104 -0.25 -12.58 -4.32
C PHE A 104 -0.41 -11.21 -3.64
N LEU A 105 0.56 -10.30 -3.80
CA LEU A 105 0.45 -8.96 -3.25
C LEU A 105 -0.35 -8.07 -4.20
N LEU A 106 -1.28 -7.27 -3.67
CA LEU A 106 -2.02 -6.29 -4.48
C LEU A 106 -1.11 -5.24 -5.11
N ARG A 107 0.09 -5.01 -4.60
CA ARG A 107 1.03 -4.04 -5.20
C ARG A 107 1.85 -4.62 -6.34
N ASP A 108 1.82 -5.93 -6.56
CA ASP A 108 2.47 -6.55 -7.72
C ASP A 108 1.85 -6.01 -9.03
N GLY A 109 0.59 -5.51 -8.97
CA GLY A 109 -0.10 -4.90 -10.11
C GLY A 109 -0.54 -5.91 -11.17
N ASN A 110 -0.17 -7.19 -10.99
CA ASN A 110 -0.51 -8.25 -11.91
C ASN A 110 -0.45 -9.63 -11.25
N VAL A 111 -1.14 -10.60 -11.86
CA VAL A 111 -1.02 -12.02 -11.55
C VAL A 111 -1.32 -12.85 -12.79
N THR A 112 -0.55 -13.92 -13.02
CA THR A 112 -0.84 -14.93 -14.04
C THR A 112 -1.71 -16.02 -13.44
N LEU A 113 -2.70 -16.48 -14.20
CA LEU A 113 -3.59 -17.58 -13.82
C LEU A 113 -3.82 -18.54 -14.98
N THR A 114 -4.27 -19.75 -14.67
CA THR A 114 -4.83 -20.68 -15.66
C THR A 114 -6.35 -20.53 -15.70
N VAL A 115 -6.92 -20.34 -16.88
CA VAL A 115 -8.36 -20.18 -17.06
C VAL A 115 -9.07 -21.51 -16.69
N PRO A 116 -10.03 -21.51 -15.75
CA PRO A 116 -10.68 -22.74 -15.31
C PRO A 116 -11.56 -23.34 -16.41
N ASN A 117 -11.83 -24.64 -16.31
CA ASN A 117 -12.74 -25.34 -17.22
C ASN A 117 -14.20 -24.98 -16.91
N VAL A 118 -14.72 -23.96 -17.59
CA VAL A 118 -16.08 -23.44 -17.44
C VAL A 118 -16.81 -23.43 -18.78
N VAL A 119 -18.14 -23.37 -18.73
CA VAL A 119 -18.96 -23.28 -19.94
C VAL A 119 -18.65 -21.98 -20.68
N PRO A 120 -18.36 -22.00 -22.00
CA PRO A 120 -18.13 -20.78 -22.76
C PRO A 120 -19.29 -19.78 -22.68
N LYS A 121 -18.99 -18.52 -22.37
CA LYS A 121 -19.96 -17.40 -22.31
C LYS A 121 -19.26 -16.07 -22.60
N THR A 122 -20.03 -15.01 -22.82
CA THR A 122 -19.53 -13.66 -23.15
C THR A 122 -19.71 -12.63 -22.01
N ASN A 123 -20.23 -13.06 -20.87
CA ASN A 123 -20.59 -12.25 -19.71
C ASN A 123 -19.81 -12.62 -18.45
N TYR A 124 -18.61 -13.21 -18.61
CA TYR A 124 -17.73 -13.47 -17.48
C TYR A 124 -17.15 -12.18 -16.94
N LEU A 125 -16.86 -12.15 -15.65
CA LEU A 125 -16.15 -11.07 -14.98
C LEU A 125 -15.24 -11.67 -13.93
N ILE A 126 -14.22 -10.91 -13.54
CA ILE A 126 -13.45 -11.23 -12.35
C ILE A 126 -13.67 -10.18 -11.27
N VAL A 127 -13.57 -10.64 -10.03
CA VAL A 127 -13.40 -9.79 -8.86
C VAL A 127 -11.96 -9.95 -8.37
N LEU A 128 -11.24 -8.83 -8.28
CA LEU A 128 -10.02 -8.73 -7.51
C LEU A 128 -10.42 -8.46 -6.05
N TYR A 129 -10.23 -9.46 -5.20
CA TYR A 129 -10.64 -9.44 -3.80
C TYR A 129 -9.43 -9.26 -2.88
N GLY A 130 -9.50 -8.24 -2.03
CA GLY A 130 -8.61 -8.03 -0.89
C GLY A 130 -9.46 -7.76 0.36
N ASN A 131 -9.59 -6.49 0.73
CA ASN A 131 -10.63 -6.02 1.67
C ASN A 131 -11.76 -5.23 1.00
N SER A 132 -11.55 -4.82 -0.25
CA SER A 132 -12.60 -4.35 -1.13
C SER A 132 -12.81 -5.35 -2.26
N VAL A 133 -14.01 -5.29 -2.83
CA VAL A 133 -14.39 -5.99 -4.05
C VAL A 133 -14.17 -5.01 -5.20
N ASN A 134 -13.25 -5.31 -6.12
CA ASN A 134 -13.17 -4.59 -7.39
C ASN A 134 -13.49 -5.51 -8.56
N THR A 135 -14.38 -5.07 -9.44
CA THR A 135 -14.97 -5.89 -10.51
C THR A 135 -14.49 -5.43 -11.88
N SER A 136 -14.11 -6.36 -12.76
CA SER A 136 -13.76 -6.06 -14.15
C SER A 136 -15.02 -5.76 -14.99
N PRO A 137 -14.88 -5.13 -16.17
CA PRO A 137 -15.90 -5.25 -17.21
C PRO A 137 -16.16 -6.72 -17.58
N ASN A 138 -17.31 -6.98 -18.20
CA ASN A 138 -17.62 -8.29 -18.74
C ASN A 138 -16.69 -8.64 -19.91
N PHE A 139 -16.28 -9.89 -20.02
CA PHE A 139 -15.42 -10.44 -21.06
C PHE A 139 -15.84 -11.86 -21.44
N ALA A 140 -15.24 -12.41 -22.50
CA ALA A 140 -15.59 -13.74 -22.99
C ALA A 140 -14.62 -14.82 -22.51
N ILE A 141 -15.16 -15.98 -22.12
CA ILE A 141 -14.42 -17.23 -22.02
C ILE A 141 -14.90 -18.16 -23.13
N THR A 142 -13.95 -18.73 -23.87
CA THR A 142 -14.19 -19.61 -25.03
C THR A 142 -13.67 -21.01 -24.79
N ALA A 143 -14.11 -21.97 -25.58
CA ALA A 143 -13.52 -23.31 -25.58
C ALA A 143 -12.02 -23.26 -25.92
N SER A 144 -11.30 -24.33 -25.58
CA SER A 144 -9.87 -24.51 -25.94
C SER A 144 -9.67 -24.81 -27.42
#